data_AF-A0A2E0XAR5-F1
#
_entry.id   AF-A0A2E0XAR5-F1
#
_cell.length_a   1.000
_cell.length_b   1.000
_cell.length_c   1.000
_cell.angle_alpha   90.00
_cell.angle_beta   90.00
_cell.angle_gamma   90.00
#
_symmetry.space_group_name_H-M   'P 1'
#
loop_
_entity.id
_entity.type
_entity.pdbx_description
1 polymer ?
#
loop_
_entity_poly.entity_id
_entity_poly.type
_entity_poly.pdbx_seq_one_letter_code
_entity_poly.pdbx_strand_id
1 'polypeptide(L)'
;MPELSIVAAELSQQAHFLRQELGYQSDHPGQLRQLMLENQRMIREIERTLRGSGEDLGLVGWVSVVRRSWIALVALLGAAFGYVMNDVVDALESPPAPAAAIQQMESG
;
A
#
# COMPACT_ATOMS: atom_id res chain seq x y z
N MET A 1 15.73 9.05 68.56
CA MET A 1 14.47 8.91 67.81
C MET A 1 14.73 8.17 66.49
N PRO A 2 15.02 6.85 66.51
CA PRO A 2 15.33 6.07 65.31
C PRO A 2 14.09 5.65 64.51
N GLU A 3 12.93 5.56 65.16
CA GLU A 3 11.66 5.09 64.59
C GLU A 3 11.16 5.96 63.42
N LEU A 4 11.34 7.28 63.50
CA LEU A 4 10.94 8.23 62.44
C LEU A 4 11.75 8.05 61.15
N SER A 5 13.00 7.58 61.25
CA SER A 5 13.85 7.35 60.07
C SER A 5 13.45 6.10 59.29
N ILE A 6 12.95 5.10 60.01
CA ILE A 6 12.51 3.82 59.43
C ILE A 6 11.20 4.03 58.67
N VAL A 7 10.25 4.75 59.27
CA VAL A 7 8.97 5.08 58.63
C VAL A 7 9.17 5.96 57.38
N ALA A 8 10.11 6.90 57.43
CA ALA A 8 10.44 7.73 56.25
C ALA A 8 11.06 6.89 55.11
N ALA A 9 11.92 5.93 55.45
CA ALA A 9 12.50 5.02 54.46
C ALA A 9 11.44 4.11 53.83
N GLU A 10 10.53 3.56 54.64
CA GLU A 10 9.46 2.67 54.18
C GLU A 10 8.45 3.39 53.29
N LEU A 11 8.06 4.62 53.66
CA LEU A 11 7.22 5.49 52.82
C LEU A 11 7.90 5.85 51.49
N SER A 12 9.20 6.10 51.49
CA SER A 12 9.95 6.40 50.26
C SER A 12 10.00 5.19 49.32
N GLN A 13 10.14 3.98 49.87
CA GLN A 13 10.19 2.74 49.12
C GLN A 13 8.83 2.40 48.52
N GLN A 14 7.74 2.58 49.29
CA GLN A 14 6.37 2.39 48.80
C GLN A 14 6.01 3.40 47.72
N ALA A 15 6.41 4.67 47.86
CA ALA A 15 6.19 5.69 46.83
C ALA A 15 6.95 5.38 45.53
N HIS A 16 8.16 4.83 45.64
CA HIS A 16 8.95 4.42 44.48
C HIS A 16 8.35 3.21 43.77
N PHE A 17 7.88 2.23 44.53
CA PHE A 17 7.19 1.05 44.01
C PHE A 17 5.88 1.44 43.29
N LEU A 18 5.07 2.30 43.90
CA LEU A 18 3.82 2.79 43.30
C LEU A 18 4.08 3.56 41.99
N ARG A 19 5.16 4.35 41.91
CA ARG A 19 5.53 5.04 40.65
C ARG A 19 5.91 4.06 39.54
N GLN A 20 6.62 3.00 39.89
CA GLN A 20 7.06 1.97 38.95
C GLN A 20 5.87 1.14 38.45
N GLU A 21 4.95 0.78 39.35
CA GLU A 21 3.77 -0.04 39.04
C GLU A 21 2.68 0.74 38.27
N LEU A 22 2.50 2.03 38.58
CA LEU A 22 1.58 2.92 37.86
C LEU A 22 2.11 3.37 36.49
N GLY A 23 3.29 2.88 36.06
CA GLY A 23 3.89 3.26 34.78
C GLY A 23 4.28 4.73 34.72
N TYR A 24 4.40 5.41 35.86
CA TYR A 24 4.96 6.76 35.96
C TYR A 24 6.48 6.68 35.78
N GLN A 25 6.93 6.26 34.59
CA GLN A 25 8.25 6.57 34.04
C GLN A 25 8.29 8.06 33.69
N SER A 26 8.08 8.93 34.67
CA SER A 26 8.36 10.35 34.55
C SER A 26 9.75 10.63 35.11
N ASP A 27 10.74 9.82 34.76
CA ASP A 27 12.09 10.04 35.30
C ASP A 27 12.76 11.28 34.68
N HIS A 28 12.24 11.82 33.56
CA HIS A 28 12.77 13.06 32.99
C HIS A 28 11.63 13.95 32.46
N PRO A 29 11.43 15.18 32.98
CA PRO A 29 10.50 16.15 32.41
C PRO A 29 10.81 16.54 30.95
N GLY A 30 11.94 16.09 30.39
CA GLY A 30 12.30 16.19 28.98
C GLY A 30 11.83 15.03 28.09
N GLN A 31 11.55 13.83 28.63
CA GLN A 31 11.23 12.64 27.82
C GLN A 31 9.89 12.75 27.10
N LEU A 32 8.86 13.27 27.76
CA LEU A 32 7.55 13.47 27.12
C LEU A 32 7.64 14.46 25.96
N ARG A 33 8.43 15.54 26.14
CA ARG A 33 8.67 16.54 25.10
C ARG A 33 9.49 15.95 23.95
N GLN A 34 10.48 15.13 24.25
CA GLN A 34 11.29 14.44 23.25
C GLN A 34 10.44 13.45 22.43
N LEU A 35 9.62 12.64 23.10
CA LEU A 35 8.67 11.71 22.46
C LEU A 35 7.65 12.45 21.59
N MET A 36 7.09 13.58 22.07
CA MET A 36 6.19 14.41 21.27
C MET A 36 6.87 15.00 20.03
N LEU A 37 8.13 15.46 20.15
CA LEU A 37 8.90 15.97 19.02
C LEU A 37 9.22 14.87 18.00
N GLU A 38 9.51 13.67 18.49
CA GLU A 38 9.79 12.48 17.66
C GLU A 38 8.55 12.04 16.90
N ASN A 39 7.40 11.95 17.59
CA ASN A 39 6.10 11.69 16.95
C ASN A 39 5.72 12.76 15.92
N GLN A 40 5.98 14.04 16.21
CA GLN A 40 5.74 15.11 15.23
C GLN A 40 6.67 15.03 14.01
N ARG A 41 7.89 14.52 14.15
CA ARG A 41 8.79 14.29 13.01
C ARG A 41 8.29 13.13 12.17
N MET A 42 7.93 12.03 12.81
CA MET A 42 7.37 10.84 12.17
C MET A 42 6.10 11.15 11.37
N ILE A 43 5.16 11.90 11.96
CA ILE A 43 3.91 12.30 11.26
C ILE A 43 4.20 13.14 10.03
N ARG A 44 5.13 14.11 10.13
CA ARG A 44 5.52 14.94 8.98
C ARG A 44 6.18 14.13 7.88
N GLU A 45 6.97 13.12 8.24
CA GLU A 45 7.60 12.21 7.28
C GLU A 45 6.55 11.34 6.56
N ILE A 46 5.57 10.81 7.29
CA ILE A 46 4.43 10.07 6.71
C ILE A 46 3.65 10.96 5.74
N GLU A 47 3.33 12.21 6.13
CA GLU A 47 2.62 13.14 5.27
C GLU A 47 3.40 13.46 3.99
N ARG A 48 4.73 13.59 4.10
CA ARG A 48 5.63 13.79 2.96
C ARG A 48 5.63 12.58 2.02
N THR A 49 5.65 11.37 2.56
CA THR A 49 5.60 10.13 1.77
C THR A 49 4.24 9.94 1.09
N LEU A 50 3.15 10.28 1.77
CA LEU A 50 1.79 10.16 1.24
C LEU A 50 1.51 11.16 0.11
N ARG A 51 1.94 12.42 0.27
CA ARG A 51 1.77 13.47 -0.73
C ARG A 51 2.84 13.46 -1.81
N GLY A 52 4.01 12.89 -1.52
CA GLY A 52 5.19 12.96 -2.38
C GLY A 52 6.00 14.21 -2.08
N SER A 53 7.31 14.15 -2.32
CA SER A 53 8.21 15.29 -2.15
C SER A 53 8.86 15.67 -3.47
N GLY A 54 8.75 16.95 -3.86
CA GLY A 54 9.39 17.46 -5.08
C GLY A 54 8.70 16.96 -6.34
N GLU A 55 9.41 16.14 -7.13
CA GLU A 55 8.99 15.61 -8.44
C GLU A 55 8.33 14.23 -8.37
N ASP A 56 8.40 13.55 -7.21
CA ASP A 56 7.83 12.22 -7.03
C ASP A 56 6.35 12.29 -6.63
N LEU A 57 5.50 11.58 -7.38
CA LEU A 57 4.11 11.34 -7.00
C LEU A 57 4.10 10.51 -5.72
N GLY A 58 3.52 11.06 -4.65
CA GLY A 58 3.26 10.29 -3.44
C GLY A 58 2.28 9.16 -3.69
N LEU A 59 2.07 8.32 -2.68
CA LEU A 59 1.15 7.18 -2.72
C LEU A 59 -0.25 7.59 -3.20
N VAL A 60 -0.73 8.78 -2.79
CA VAL A 60 -2.01 9.34 -3.23
C VAL A 60 -2.00 9.71 -4.72
N GLY A 61 -0.88 10.23 -5.23
CA GLY A 61 -0.69 10.56 -6.64
C GLY A 61 -0.73 9.31 -7.53
N TRP A 62 -0.06 8.24 -7.11
CA TRP A 62 -0.07 6.96 -7.84
C TRP A 62 -1.45 6.33 -7.92
N VAL A 63 -2.24 6.39 -6.85
CA VAL A 63 -3.63 5.90 -6.86
C VAL A 63 -4.48 6.63 -7.90
N SER A 64 -4.28 7.94 -8.05
CA SER A 64 -4.98 8.74 -9.07
C SER A 64 -4.57 8.33 -10.49
N VAL A 65 -3.27 8.17 -10.75
CA VAL A 65 -2.74 7.74 -12.05
C VAL A 65 -3.27 6.37 -12.41
N VAL A 66 -3.15 5.37 -11.52
CA VAL A 66 -3.63 4.00 -11.77
C VAL A 66 -5.14 4.00 -12.03
N ARG A 67 -5.92 4.73 -11.25
CA ARG A 67 -7.37 4.85 -11.45
C ARG A 67 -7.71 5.42 -12.83
N ARG A 68 -6.98 6.43 -13.29
CA ARG A 68 -7.20 7.04 -14.61
C ARG A 68 -6.78 6.13 -15.76
N SER A 69 -5.66 5.43 -15.60
CA SER A 69 -5.09 4.54 -16.62
C SER A 69 -5.88 3.23 -16.77
N TRP A 70 -6.57 2.78 -15.72
CA TRP A 70 -7.29 1.51 -15.72
C TRP A 70 -8.35 1.42 -16.82
N ILE A 71 -9.11 2.49 -17.07
CA ILE A 71 -10.16 2.51 -18.10
C ILE A 71 -9.56 2.27 -19.49
N ALA A 72 -8.44 2.94 -19.80
CA ALA A 72 -7.75 2.77 -21.07
C ALA A 72 -7.18 1.35 -21.23
N LEU A 73 -6.66 0.77 -20.14
CA LEU A 73 -6.17 -0.61 -20.13
C LEU A 73 -7.29 -1.61 -20.42
N VAL A 74 -8.45 -1.48 -19.76
CA VAL A 74 -9.62 -2.34 -19.99
C VAL A 74 -10.12 -2.19 -21.42
N ALA A 75 -10.16 -0.97 -21.97
CA ALA A 75 -10.57 -0.74 -23.34
C ALA A 75 -9.63 -1.41 -24.35
N LEU A 76 -8.31 -1.29 -24.15
CA LEU A 76 -7.31 -1.97 -24.99
C LEU A 76 -7.45 -3.49 -24.92
N LEU A 77 -7.65 -4.04 -23.73
CA LEU A 77 -7.87 -5.48 -23.54
C LEU A 77 -9.14 -5.96 -24.23
N GLY A 78 -10.24 -5.21 -24.11
CA GLY A 78 -11.50 -5.52 -24.79
C GLY A 78 -11.36 -5.48 -26.30
N ALA A 79 -10.67 -4.47 -26.84
CA ALA A 79 -10.41 -4.38 -28.27
C ALA A 79 -9.55 -5.55 -28.77
N ALA A 80 -8.46 -5.87 -28.06
CA ALA A 80 -7.60 -7.00 -28.41
C ALA A 80 -8.36 -8.33 -28.37
N PHE A 81 -9.19 -8.54 -27.34
CA PHE A 81 -10.03 -9.74 -27.24
C PHE A 81 -11.05 -9.82 -28.38
N GLY A 82 -11.65 -8.69 -28.76
CA GLY A 82 -12.56 -8.62 -29.91
C GLY A 82 -11.88 -9.07 -31.21
N TYR A 83 -10.66 -8.61 -31.47
CA TYR A 83 -9.87 -9.07 -32.63
C TYR A 83 -9.60 -10.56 -32.60
N VAL A 84 -9.16 -11.11 -31.46
CA VAL A 84 -8.88 -12.55 -31.33
C VAL A 84 -10.14 -13.38 -31.58
N MET A 85 -11.29 -12.96 -31.05
CA MET A 85 -12.56 -13.67 -31.31
C MET A 85 -12.98 -13.56 -32.76
N ASN A 86 -12.75 -12.42 -33.41
CA ASN A 86 -13.02 -12.25 -34.84
C ASN A 86 -12.17 -13.24 -35.66
N ASP A 87 -10.87 -13.34 -35.39
CA ASP A 87 -9.98 -14.27 -36.09
C ASP A 87 -10.39 -15.74 -35.89
N VAL A 88 -10.89 -16.09 -34.70
CA VAL A 88 -11.40 -17.45 -34.42
C VAL A 88 -12.66 -17.73 -35.23
N VAL A 89 -13.59 -16.78 -35.33
CA VAL A 89 -14.81 -16.94 -36.15
C VAL A 89 -14.43 -17.09 -37.62
N ASP A 90 -13.54 -16.24 -38.13
CA ASP A 90 -13.06 -16.31 -39.51
C ASP A 90 -12.39 -17.67 -39.81
N ALA A 91 -11.60 -18.19 -38.88
CA ALA A 91 -10.97 -19.51 -39.01
C ALA A 91 -11.99 -20.67 -39.01
N LEU A 92 -13.13 -20.53 -38.33
CA LEU A 92 -14.20 -21.53 -38.28
C LEU A 92 -15.14 -21.45 -39.48
N GLU A 93 -15.41 -20.25 -40.00
CA GLU A 93 -16.29 -20.03 -41.15
C GLU A 93 -15.59 -20.22 -42.49
N SER A 94 -14.25 -20.22 -42.52
CA SER A 94 -13.47 -20.46 -43.72
C SER A 94 -13.86 -21.80 -44.39
N PRO A 95 -14.54 -21.79 -45.55
CA PRO A 95 -14.75 -23.02 -46.30
C PRO A 95 -13.38 -23.56 -46.77
N PRO A 96 -13.20 -24.89 -46.91
CA PRO A 96 -11.97 -25.44 -47.45
C PRO A 96 -11.69 -24.79 -48.80
N ALA A 97 -10.47 -24.28 -48.97
CA ALA A 97 -10.05 -23.58 -50.18
C ALA A 97 -10.44 -24.38 -51.44
N PRO A 98 -10.95 -23.73 -52.50
CA PRO A 98 -11.35 -24.40 -53.74
C PRO A 98 -10.14 -24.84 -54.56
N ALA A 99 -9.18 -25.54 -53.94
CA ALA A 99 -8.11 -26.25 -54.64
C ALA A 99 -8.59 -27.58 -55.25
N ALA A 100 -9.67 -28.16 -54.71
CA ALA A 100 -10.26 -29.40 -55.24
C ALA A 100 -11.21 -29.19 -56.44
N ALA A 101 -11.77 -27.98 -56.61
CA ALA A 101 -12.72 -27.69 -57.68
C ALA A 101 -12.05 -27.42 -59.05
N ILE A 102 -10.79 -26.96 -59.05
CA ILE A 102 -10.06 -26.64 -60.27
C ILE A 102 -9.48 -27.92 -60.92
N GLN A 103 -9.06 -28.90 -60.12
CA GLN A 103 -8.54 -30.18 -60.66
C GLN A 103 -9.63 -31.08 -61.28
N GLN A 104 -10.90 -30.97 -60.86
CA GLN A 104 -12.00 -31.70 -61.49
C GLN A 104 -12.47 -31.07 -62.82
N MET A 105 -12.13 -29.81 -63.09
CA MET A 105 -12.37 -29.18 -64.40
C MET A 105 -11.27 -29.47 -65.42
N GLU A 106 -10.05 -29.79 -64.98
CA GLU A 106 -8.93 -30.17 -65.87
C GLU A 106 -8.89 -31.68 -66.19
N SER A 107 -9.66 -32.53 -65.50
CA SER A 107 -9.72 -33.98 -65.77
C SER A 107 -10.99 -34.42 -66.52
N GLY A 108 -11.67 -33.50 -67.19
CA GLY A 108 -12.78 -33.80 -68.12
C GLY A 108 -12.29 -34.35 -69.45
#